data_AF-A0A0W0XMH4-F1
#
_entry.id   AF-A0A0W0XMH4-F1
#
_cell.length_a   1.000
_cell.length_b   1.000
_cell.length_c   1.000
_cell.angle_alpha   90.00
_cell.angle_beta   90.00
_cell.angle_gamma   90.00
#
_symmetry.space_group_name_H-M   'P 1'
#
loop_
_entity.id
_entity.type
_entity.pdbx_description
1 polymer ?
#
loop_
_entity_poly.entity_id
_entity_poly.type
_entity_poly.pdbx_seq_one_letter_code
_entity_poly.pdbx_strand_id
1 'polypeptide(L)'
;MKYLLALLMLVSAAVKAEEKAPASCQPVAVQGESVMLSAKKPLLILIHNLSKNDLWITHPVSDPSASAGWSSRLQSDKWSALALDKEAFELSCIESKPGHEQQIPCTGAIAVCQWPVVTMPAQSSGTFWAGEDMTLSALLTHLGGNGFGLPPSS
;
A
#
# COMPACT_ATOMS: atom_id res chain seq x y z
N MET A 1 48.74 -6.22 27.13
CA MET A 1 48.08 -5.69 25.92
C MET A 1 47.97 -6.79 24.85
N LYS A 2 47.04 -7.76 24.97
CA LYS A 2 46.84 -8.79 23.92
C LYS A 2 45.36 -9.22 23.71
N TYR A 3 44.42 -8.67 24.46
CA TYR A 3 43.00 -9.13 24.41
C TYR A 3 42.00 -8.04 24.01
N LEU A 4 42.44 -6.89 23.48
CA LEU A 4 41.53 -5.81 23.08
C LEU A 4 41.08 -5.86 21.61
N LEU A 5 41.63 -6.75 20.78
CA LEU A 5 41.34 -6.76 19.34
C LEU A 5 40.22 -7.73 18.89
N ALA A 6 39.68 -8.55 19.78
CA ALA A 6 38.71 -9.60 19.39
C ALA A 6 37.23 -9.20 19.53
N LEU A 7 36.92 -8.00 20.03
CA LEU A 7 35.55 -7.58 20.37
C LEU A 7 34.91 -6.62 19.35
N LEU A 8 35.31 -6.67 18.07
CA LEU A 8 34.85 -5.71 17.05
C LEU A 8 34.06 -6.33 15.87
N MET A 9 33.68 -7.61 15.93
CA MET A 9 33.14 -8.36 14.76
C MET A 9 31.74 -8.95 14.96
N LEU A 10 30.92 -8.37 15.83
CA LEU A 10 29.52 -8.79 16.05
C LEU A 10 28.51 -7.67 15.78
N VAL A 11 28.82 -6.77 14.84
CA VAL A 11 27.80 -5.89 14.26
C VAL A 11 27.10 -6.68 13.17
N SER A 12 26.11 -7.49 13.56
CA SER A 12 25.17 -8.11 12.63
C SER A 12 24.44 -6.99 11.90
N ALA A 13 24.88 -6.67 10.68
CA ALA A 13 24.13 -5.81 9.80
C ALA A 13 22.77 -6.48 9.52
N ALA A 14 21.72 -5.98 10.15
CA ALA A 14 20.36 -6.37 9.82
C ALA A 14 20.07 -5.85 8.41
N VAL A 15 20.29 -6.71 7.41
CA VAL A 15 19.86 -6.46 6.04
C VAL A 15 18.33 -6.48 6.08
N LYS A 16 17.70 -5.31 5.95
CA LYS A 16 16.26 -5.26 5.70
C LYS A 16 16.03 -5.76 4.28
N ALA A 17 15.35 -6.90 4.15
CA ALA A 17 14.86 -7.35 2.87
C ALA A 17 13.76 -6.39 2.42
N GLU A 18 13.97 -5.72 1.29
CA GLU A 18 12.94 -4.91 0.64
C GLU A 18 11.82 -5.84 0.16
N GLU A 19 10.63 -5.72 0.75
CA GLU A 19 9.48 -6.53 0.37
C GLU A 19 8.96 -6.02 -0.97
N LYS A 20 9.33 -6.70 -2.05
CA LYS A 20 8.84 -6.40 -3.40
C LYS A 20 7.39 -6.83 -3.56
N ALA A 21 6.65 -6.14 -4.44
CA ALA A 21 5.32 -6.55 -4.85
C ALA A 21 5.27 -8.04 -5.25
N PRO A 22 4.17 -8.76 -4.96
CA PRO A 22 4.02 -10.15 -5.41
C PRO A 22 4.13 -10.25 -6.93
N ALA A 23 4.81 -11.27 -7.45
CA ALA A 23 5.04 -11.45 -8.89
C ALA A 23 3.75 -11.58 -9.72
N SER A 24 2.67 -12.04 -9.09
CA SER A 24 1.34 -12.14 -9.70
C SER A 24 0.59 -10.80 -9.79
N CYS A 25 1.09 -9.74 -9.15
CA CYS A 25 0.47 -8.44 -9.10
C CYS A 25 0.91 -7.58 -10.29
N GLN A 26 -0.04 -7.15 -11.11
CA GLN A 26 0.25 -6.39 -12.32
C GLN A 26 0.52 -4.92 -11.97
N PRO A 27 1.69 -4.36 -12.33
CA PRO A 27 2.00 -2.97 -11.98
C PRO A 27 1.04 -2.00 -12.67
N VAL A 28 0.62 -0.98 -11.94
CA VAL A 28 -0.19 0.13 -12.43
C VAL A 28 0.71 1.36 -12.55
N ALA A 29 0.64 2.05 -13.69
CA ALA A 29 1.44 3.24 -13.90
C ALA A 29 0.96 4.38 -12.98
N VAL A 30 1.90 4.98 -12.24
CA VAL A 30 1.67 6.15 -11.37
C VAL A 30 2.24 7.38 -12.07
N GLN A 31 1.39 8.30 -12.50
CA GLN A 31 1.79 9.46 -13.33
C GLN A 31 1.31 10.79 -12.71
N GLY A 32 2.26 11.65 -12.35
CA GLY A 32 1.99 12.99 -11.84
C GLY A 32 1.49 13.00 -10.39
N GLU A 33 0.44 13.81 -10.16
CA GLU A 33 -0.08 14.15 -8.84
C GLU A 33 -0.99 13.08 -8.22
N SER A 34 -1.58 12.21 -9.05
CA SER A 34 -2.57 11.22 -8.62
C SER A 34 -2.44 9.90 -9.39
N VAL A 35 -3.15 8.88 -8.92
CA VAL A 35 -3.28 7.58 -9.59
C VAL A 35 -4.73 7.38 -9.99
N MET A 36 -4.98 7.19 -11.28
CA MET A 36 -6.30 6.84 -11.77
C MET A 36 -6.43 5.31 -11.84
N LEU A 37 -7.31 4.76 -11.00
CA LEU A 37 -7.65 3.35 -10.97
C LEU A 37 -8.98 3.13 -11.67
N SER A 38 -9.12 1.99 -12.35
CA SER A 38 -10.35 1.61 -13.04
C SER A 38 -10.59 0.13 -12.92
N ALA A 39 -11.80 -0.24 -12.52
CA ALA A 39 -12.23 -1.61 -12.38
C ALA A 39 -13.54 -1.83 -13.14
N LYS A 40 -13.52 -2.65 -14.20
CA LYS A 40 -14.76 -3.16 -14.85
C LYS A 40 -15.43 -4.27 -14.05
N LYS A 41 -14.68 -4.87 -13.13
CA LYS A 41 -15.08 -5.91 -12.20
C LYS A 41 -14.31 -5.70 -10.90
N PRO A 42 -14.84 -6.11 -9.75
CA PRO A 42 -14.13 -6.06 -8.48
C PRO A 42 -12.71 -6.60 -8.61
N LEU A 43 -11.73 -5.83 -8.15
CA LEU A 43 -10.33 -6.23 -8.12
C LEU A 43 -9.67 -5.72 -6.85
N LEU A 44 -8.52 -6.30 -6.53
CA LEU A 44 -7.74 -5.91 -5.36
C LEU A 44 -6.51 -5.11 -5.80
N ILE A 45 -6.37 -3.90 -5.28
CA ILE A 45 -5.24 -3.01 -5.52
C ILE A 45 -4.33 -3.05 -4.30
N LEU A 46 -3.02 -3.17 -4.52
CA LEU A 46 -2.00 -3.05 -3.48
C LEU A 46 -1.22 -1.76 -3.70
N ILE A 47 -0.97 -1.05 -2.61
CA ILE A 47 -0.30 0.25 -2.60
C ILE A 47 0.83 0.18 -1.59
N HIS A 48 2.05 0.44 -2.04
CA HIS A 48 3.26 0.46 -1.22
C HIS A 48 3.81 1.87 -1.14
N ASN A 49 4.22 2.28 0.05
CA ASN A 49 4.90 3.56 0.25
C ASN A 49 6.40 3.39 0.04
N LEU A 50 6.90 3.97 -1.05
CA LEU A 50 8.32 4.02 -1.41
C LEU A 50 9.05 5.20 -0.74
N SER A 51 8.29 6.15 -0.18
CA SER A 51 8.84 7.32 0.48
C SER A 51 9.35 6.97 1.88
N LYS A 52 10.18 7.87 2.43
CA LYS A 52 10.69 7.76 3.80
C LYS A 52 9.72 8.33 4.85
N ASN A 53 8.65 8.97 4.42
CA ASN A 53 7.69 9.66 5.27
C ASN A 53 6.37 8.90 5.26
N ASP A 54 5.53 9.18 6.25
CA ASP A 54 4.18 8.63 6.27
C ASP A 54 3.34 9.39 5.22
N LEU A 55 2.49 8.64 4.54
CA LEU A 55 1.57 9.18 3.56
C LEU A 55 0.13 8.95 4.04
N TRP A 56 -0.75 9.88 3.70
CA TRP A 56 -2.18 9.64 3.62
C TRP A 56 -2.52 9.40 2.15
N ILE A 57 -3.02 8.20 1.86
CA ILE A 57 -3.57 7.86 0.55
C ILE A 57 -5.06 8.11 0.62
N THR A 58 -5.56 9.02 -0.20
CA THR A 58 -6.97 9.44 -0.12
C THR A 58 -7.63 9.53 -1.49
N HIS A 59 -8.95 9.54 -1.49
CA HIS A 59 -9.74 9.86 -2.66
C HIS A 59 -10.17 11.33 -2.58
N PRO A 60 -9.86 12.19 -3.56
CA PRO A 60 -10.33 13.56 -3.56
C PRO A 60 -11.87 13.56 -3.60
N VAL A 61 -12.49 14.13 -2.57
CA VAL A 61 -13.94 14.38 -2.54
C VAL A 61 -14.22 15.86 -2.63
N SER A 62 -15.28 16.23 -3.35
CA SER A 62 -15.74 17.62 -3.47
C SER A 62 -16.38 18.16 -2.20
N ASP A 63 -16.88 17.29 -1.32
CA ASP A 63 -17.43 17.64 -0.01
C ASP A 63 -16.61 16.96 1.11
N PRO A 64 -15.84 17.72 1.92
CA PRO A 64 -14.99 17.15 2.96
C PRO A 64 -15.77 16.38 4.04
N SER A 65 -17.07 16.64 4.22
CA SER A 65 -17.93 15.89 5.16
C SER A 65 -18.25 14.46 4.70
N ALA A 66 -18.06 14.17 3.40
CA ALA A 66 -18.22 12.85 2.81
C ALA A 66 -16.93 11.99 2.84
N SER A 67 -15.83 12.51 3.40
CA SER A 67 -14.49 11.89 3.37
C SER A 67 -14.24 10.81 4.44
N ALA A 68 -15.14 10.67 5.42
CA ALA A 68 -14.91 9.80 6.56
C ALA A 68 -14.79 8.32 6.12
N GLY A 69 -13.57 7.80 6.09
CA GLY A 69 -13.27 6.42 5.71
C GLY A 69 -12.59 6.23 4.34
N TRP A 70 -12.33 7.30 3.57
CA TRP A 70 -11.63 7.19 2.28
C TRP A 70 -10.12 7.32 2.36
N SER A 71 -9.60 7.88 3.45
CA SER A 71 -8.16 8.04 3.66
C SER A 71 -7.58 6.86 4.43
N SER A 72 -6.48 6.30 3.93
CA SER A 72 -5.66 5.32 4.63
C SER A 72 -4.30 5.93 4.97
N ARG A 73 -3.87 5.77 6.23
CA ARG A 73 -2.49 6.08 6.60
C ARG A 73 -1.61 4.96 6.07
N LEU A 74 -0.48 5.32 5.50
CA LEU A 74 0.49 4.38 4.97
C LEU A 74 1.90 4.81 5.39
N GLN A 75 2.45 4.14 6.39
CA GLN A 75 3.80 4.43 6.87
C GLN A 75 4.85 4.04 5.84
N SER A 76 6.05 4.58 6.00
CA SER A 76 7.19 4.23 5.14
C SER A 76 7.40 2.71 5.09
N ASP A 77 7.58 2.19 3.88
CA ASP A 77 7.80 0.75 3.61
C ASP A 77 6.63 -0.17 4.03
N LYS A 78 5.42 0.39 4.20
CA LYS A 78 4.20 -0.37 4.46
C LYS A 78 3.31 -0.46 3.23
N TRP A 79 2.38 -1.40 3.30
CA TRP A 79 1.41 -1.74 2.28
C TRP A 79 -0.02 -1.55 2.79
N SER A 80 -0.87 -1.01 1.92
CA SER A 80 -2.33 -1.04 2.06
C SER A 80 -2.95 -1.77 0.88
N ALA A 81 -4.14 -2.33 1.07
CA ALA A 81 -4.94 -2.96 0.03
C ALA A 81 -6.31 -2.29 -0.09
N LEU A 82 -6.70 -1.98 -1.32
CA LEU A 82 -8.00 -1.40 -1.66
C LEU A 82 -8.79 -2.38 -2.51
N ALA A 83 -9.93 -2.83 -2.00
CA ALA A 83 -10.95 -3.51 -2.79
C ALA A 83 -11.65 -2.45 -3.65
N LEU A 84 -11.54 -2.56 -4.97
CA LEU A 84 -12.08 -1.57 -5.91
C LEU A 84 -13.21 -2.17 -6.75
N ASP A 85 -14.38 -1.53 -6.68
CA ASP A 85 -15.61 -1.90 -7.42
C ASP A 85 -16.20 -0.70 -8.18
N LYS A 86 -15.33 0.23 -8.60
CA LYS A 86 -15.71 1.45 -9.33
C LYS A 86 -14.96 1.56 -10.66
N GLU A 87 -15.65 2.06 -11.69
CA GLU A 87 -15.06 2.25 -13.02
C GLU A 87 -13.98 3.33 -13.06
N ALA A 88 -14.03 4.33 -12.18
CA ALA A 88 -13.01 5.35 -12.04
C ALA A 88 -12.85 5.70 -10.57
N PHE A 89 -11.61 5.64 -10.08
CA PHE A 89 -11.27 5.95 -8.70
C PHE A 89 -9.89 6.60 -8.66
N GLU A 90 -9.87 7.88 -8.28
CA GLU A 90 -8.62 8.65 -8.17
C GLU A 90 -8.04 8.52 -6.77
N LEU A 91 -6.73 8.29 -6.69
CA LEU A 91 -5.97 8.36 -5.44
C LEU A 91 -5.01 9.53 -5.47
N SER A 92 -4.99 10.32 -4.40
CA SER A 92 -3.98 11.36 -4.16
C SER A 92 -3.09 11.00 -2.97
N CYS A 93 -1.89 11.58 -2.96
CA CYS A 93 -0.87 11.33 -1.96
C CYS A 93 -0.63 12.60 -1.14
N ILE A 94 -0.84 12.52 0.17
CA ILE A 94 -0.56 13.61 1.11
C ILE A 94 0.57 13.16 2.03
N GLU A 95 1.68 13.86 2.00
CA GLU A 95 2.79 13.62 2.92
C GLU A 95 2.44 14.16 4.30
N SER A 96 2.58 13.32 5.33
CA SER A 96 2.39 13.70 6.73
C SER A 96 3.73 13.86 7.43
N LYS A 97 4.00 15.07 7.92
CA LYS A 97 5.15 15.42 8.76
C LYS A 97 4.66 16.12 10.02
N PRO A 98 5.40 16.05 11.13
CA PRO A 98 5.03 16.78 12.34
C PRO A 98 4.82 18.28 12.04
N GLY A 99 3.60 18.77 12.25
CA GLY A 99 3.20 20.17 12.03
C GLY A 99 2.87 20.54 10.58
N HIS A 100 2.97 19.63 9.61
CA HIS A 100 2.73 19.90 8.20
C HIS A 100 2.16 18.69 7.46
N GLU A 101 1.02 18.89 6.78
CA GLU A 101 0.50 17.97 5.78
C GLU A 101 0.46 18.69 4.43
N GLN A 102 0.96 18.03 3.38
CA GLN A 102 0.99 18.61 2.04
C GLN A 102 0.71 17.55 0.99
N GLN A 103 -0.08 17.90 -0.03
CA GLN A 103 -0.21 17.04 -1.20
C GLN A 103 1.12 17.02 -1.95
N ILE A 104 1.54 15.82 -2.36
CA ILE A 104 2.76 15.61 -3.15
C ILE A 104 2.44 14.77 -4.38
N PRO A 105 3.33 14.76 -5.39
CA PRO A 105 3.20 13.83 -6.50
C PRO A 105 3.21 12.39 -6.03
N CYS A 106 2.22 11.59 -6.45
CA CYS A 106 2.24 10.15 -6.20
C CYS A 106 3.38 9.46 -6.96
N THR A 107 3.80 10.00 -8.12
CA THR A 107 4.94 9.45 -8.87
C THR A 107 6.21 9.44 -8.03
N GLY A 108 6.75 8.24 -7.81
CA GLY A 108 7.95 8.02 -7.00
C GLY A 108 7.71 7.99 -5.49
N ALA A 109 6.53 8.39 -5.02
CA ALA A 109 6.14 8.27 -3.61
C ALA A 109 5.51 6.90 -3.31
N ILE A 110 4.75 6.34 -4.25
CA ILE A 110 4.10 5.03 -4.11
C ILE A 110 4.35 4.11 -5.30
N ALA A 111 4.31 2.81 -5.04
CA ALA A 111 4.10 1.78 -6.05
C ALA A 111 2.67 1.25 -5.95
N VAL A 112 2.05 0.99 -7.09
CA VAL A 112 0.69 0.44 -7.15
C VAL A 112 0.69 -0.78 -8.07
N CYS A 113 0.00 -1.83 -7.64
CA CYS A 113 -0.24 -2.98 -8.48
C CYS A 113 -1.67 -3.51 -8.28
N GLN A 114 -2.16 -4.28 -9.24
CA GLN A 114 -3.51 -4.82 -9.24
C GLN A 114 -3.51 -6.33 -9.42
N TRP A 115 -4.42 -7.02 -8.72
CA TRP A 115 -4.78 -8.39 -9.03
C TRP A 115 -6.17 -8.44 -9.69
N PRO A 116 -6.22 -8.62 -11.03
CA PRO A 116 -7.49 -8.66 -11.75
C PRO A 116 -8.27 -9.96 -11.54
N VAL A 117 -7.60 -11.03 -11.08
CA VAL A 117 -8.19 -12.33 -10.82
C VAL A 117 -8.04 -12.64 -9.33
N VAL A 118 -8.95 -12.10 -8.53
CA VAL A 118 -9.08 -12.40 -7.10
C VAL A 118 -10.47 -12.93 -6.83
N THR A 119 -10.59 -13.84 -5.87
CA THR A 119 -11.90 -14.16 -5.29
C THR A 119 -12.17 -13.16 -4.17
N MET A 120 -13.19 -12.33 -4.35
CA MET A 120 -13.64 -11.41 -3.30
C MET A 120 -14.45 -12.20 -2.24
N PRO A 121 -14.40 -11.80 -0.96
CA PRO A 121 -15.23 -12.41 0.08
C PRO A 121 -16.73 -12.36 -0.27
N ALA A 122 -17.50 -13.35 0.19
CA ALA A 122 -18.95 -13.30 0.05
C ALA A 122 -19.49 -12.05 0.76
N GLN A 123 -20.42 -11.33 0.12
CA GLN A 123 -21.05 -10.08 0.63
C GLN A 123 -20.15 -8.82 0.66
N SER A 124 -18.93 -8.84 0.13
CA SER A 124 -18.17 -7.61 -0.08
C SER A 124 -18.70 -6.88 -1.33
N SER A 125 -19.32 -5.72 -1.16
CA SER A 125 -19.72 -4.83 -2.26
C SER A 125 -19.17 -3.43 -2.06
N GLY A 126 -18.91 -2.73 -3.17
CA GLY A 126 -18.36 -1.38 -3.16
C GLY A 126 -16.85 -1.30 -2.96
N THR A 127 -16.34 -0.07 -2.94
CA THR A 127 -14.92 0.23 -2.77
C THR A 127 -14.60 0.47 -1.29
N PHE A 128 -13.60 -0.23 -0.75
CA PHE A 128 -13.19 -0.11 0.66
C PHE A 128 -11.73 -0.54 0.87
N TRP A 129 -11.14 -0.10 1.98
CA TRP A 129 -9.82 -0.56 2.42
C TRP A 129 -9.90 -1.98 2.97
N ALA A 130 -9.29 -2.93 2.27
CA ALA A 130 -9.27 -4.35 2.62
C ALA A 130 -8.16 -4.71 3.62
N GLY A 131 -7.23 -3.79 3.86
CA GLY A 131 -6.17 -3.88 4.84
C GLY A 131 -5.30 -2.63 4.76
N GLU A 132 -4.81 -2.15 5.89
CA GLU A 132 -4.15 -0.85 5.96
C GLU A 132 -2.85 -0.92 6.76
N ASP A 133 -1.81 -0.24 6.27
CA ASP A 133 -0.56 0.03 7.00
C ASP A 133 0.17 -1.22 7.56
N MET A 134 0.27 -2.27 6.74
CA MET A 134 0.86 -3.55 7.15
C MET A 134 2.18 -3.83 6.41
N THR A 135 3.02 -4.72 6.95
CA THR A 135 4.05 -5.34 6.09
C THR A 135 3.34 -6.18 5.02
N LEU A 136 4.00 -6.44 3.89
CA LEU A 136 3.41 -7.25 2.83
C LEU A 136 2.98 -8.61 3.37
N SER A 137 3.85 -9.31 4.10
CA SER A 137 3.50 -10.62 4.68
C SER A 137 2.27 -10.56 5.61
N ALA A 138 2.16 -9.51 6.43
CA ALA A 138 1.01 -9.34 7.33
C ALA A 138 -0.26 -9.00 6.53
N LEU A 139 -0.15 -8.16 5.50
CA LEU A 139 -1.25 -7.81 4.61
C LEU A 139 -1.81 -9.04 3.89
N LEU A 140 -0.94 -9.88 3.31
CA LEU A 140 -1.36 -11.11 2.62
C LEU A 140 -2.07 -12.08 3.57
N THR A 141 -1.54 -12.22 4.78
CA THR A 141 -2.16 -13.06 5.82
C THR A 141 -3.52 -12.50 6.23
N HIS A 142 -3.62 -11.19 6.43
CA HIS A 142 -4.85 -10.50 6.79
C HIS A 142 -5.92 -10.66 5.70
N LEU A 143 -5.57 -10.44 4.43
CA LEU A 143 -6.47 -10.60 3.31
C LEU A 143 -6.97 -12.05 3.19
N GLY A 144 -6.09 -13.04 3.27
CA GLY A 144 -6.48 -14.46 3.26
C GLY A 144 -7.42 -14.83 4.41
N GLY A 145 -7.14 -14.32 5.63
CA GLY A 145 -7.98 -14.52 6.81
C GLY A 145 -9.37 -13.87 6.70
N ASN A 146 -9.51 -12.81 5.91
CA ASN A 146 -10.79 -12.15 5.61
C ASN A 146 -11.51 -12.72 4.38
N GLY A 147 -11.03 -13.86 3.84
CA GLY A 147 -11.73 -14.58 2.77
C GLY A 147 -11.39 -14.12 1.35
N PHE A 148 -10.34 -13.32 1.17
CA PHE A 148 -9.83 -13.04 -0.18
C PHE A 148 -9.06 -14.25 -0.72
N GLY A 149 -9.49 -14.75 -1.89
CA GLY A 149 -8.75 -15.77 -2.64
C GLY A 149 -7.62 -15.10 -3.42
N LEU A 150 -6.44 -15.07 -2.83
CA LEU A 150 -5.25 -14.47 -3.43
C LEU A 150 -4.59 -15.42 -4.45
N PRO A 151 -4.01 -14.89 -5.54
CA PRO A 151 -3.23 -15.70 -6.46
C PRO A 151 -2.01 -16.31 -5.75
N PRO A 152 -1.49 -17.46 -6.21
CA PRO A 152 -0.27 -18.03 -5.66
C PRO A 152 0.88 -17.01 -5.72
N SER A 153 1.61 -16.91 -4.62
CA SER A 153 2.84 -16.12 -4.51
C SER A 153 3.97 -16.87 -5.23
N SER A 154 4.19 -16.54 -6.50
CA SER A 154 5.35 -17.03 -7.25
C SER A 154 6.61 -16.27 -6.87
#